data_AF-A0AAU5CQX7-F1
#
_entry.id   AF-A0AAU5CQX7-F1
#
_cell.length_a   1.000
_cell.length_b   1.000
_cell.length_c   1.000
_cell.angle_alpha   90.00
_cell.angle_beta   90.00
_cell.angle_gamma   90.00
#
_symmetry.space_group_name_H-M   'P 1'
#
loop_
_entity.id
_entity.type
_entity.pdbx_description
1 polymer ?
#
loop_
_entity_poly.entity_id
_entity_poly.type
_entity_poly.pdbx_seq_one_letter_code
_entity_poly.pdbx_strand_id
1 'polypeptide(L)'
;MLPLDGCDLPAPDMPSGRDWTEPEKATWTELWASAQATMWDDSFVLMVATYVRITHDIFSGQCRAGLAAEARYYADHLGLSPAGLKTLGWELERAGTGMGELHAVPTTQSLSVA
;
A
#
# COMPACT_ATOMS: atom_id res chain seq x y z
N MET A 1 -7.90 -7.34 14.84
CA MET A 1 -6.75 -7.77 14.04
C MET A 1 -7.22 -7.97 12.60
N LEU A 2 -6.35 -7.69 11.64
CA LEU A 2 -6.62 -7.88 10.22
C LEU A 2 -6.09 -9.27 9.79
N PRO A 3 -6.85 -10.00 8.95
CA PRO A 3 -6.43 -11.32 8.47
C PRO A 3 -5.14 -11.24 7.65
N LEU A 4 -4.20 -12.15 7.88
CA LEU A 4 -2.96 -12.20 7.09
C LEU A 4 -3.20 -12.53 5.62
N ASP A 5 -4.19 -13.38 5.35
CA ASP A 5 -4.49 -13.87 4.01
C ASP A 5 -5.20 -12.82 3.14
N GLY A 6 -5.62 -11.70 3.74
CA GLY A 6 -6.24 -10.59 3.04
C GLY A 6 -7.76 -10.53 3.16
N CYS A 7 -8.40 -9.76 2.29
CA CYS A 7 -9.85 -9.61 2.23
C CYS A 7 -10.43 -10.53 1.15
N ASP A 8 -11.38 -11.39 1.52
CA ASP A 8 -12.06 -12.32 0.60
C ASP A 8 -13.23 -11.68 -0.17
N LEU A 9 -13.56 -10.42 0.12
CA LEU A 9 -14.63 -9.72 -0.59
C LEU A 9 -14.17 -9.31 -1.99
N PRO A 10 -15.06 -9.36 -3.01
CA PRO A 10 -14.70 -8.91 -4.34
C PRO A 10 -14.37 -7.42 -4.32
N ALA A 11 -13.33 -7.03 -5.07
CA ALA A 11 -13.03 -5.64 -5.30
C ALA A 11 -14.24 -4.95 -5.97
N PRO A 12 -14.64 -3.74 -5.52
CA PRO A 12 -15.70 -2.99 -6.17
C PRO A 12 -15.26 -2.50 -7.56
N ASP A 13 -16.25 -2.08 -8.36
CA ASP A 13 -15.98 -1.44 -9.65
C ASP A 13 -15.14 -0.17 -9.47
N MET A 14 -14.15 0.02 -10.35
CA MET A 14 -13.36 1.25 -10.35
C MET A 14 -14.26 2.45 -10.72
N PRO A 15 -14.01 3.64 -10.16
CA PRO A 15 -14.78 4.83 -10.48
C PRO A 15 -14.81 5.13 -11.98
N SER A 16 -16.02 5.40 -12.49
CA SER A 16 -16.23 5.90 -13.85
C SER A 16 -15.72 7.34 -14.02
N GLY A 17 -15.49 7.76 -15.27
CA GLY A 17 -15.10 9.15 -15.60
C GLY A 17 -13.70 9.30 -16.17
N ARG A 18 -12.91 8.21 -16.20
CA ARG A 18 -11.65 8.11 -16.94
C ARG A 18 -11.36 6.66 -17.31
N ASP A 19 -10.45 6.47 -18.25
CA ASP A 19 -9.84 5.17 -18.52
C ASP A 19 -8.75 4.87 -17.50
N TRP A 20 -8.76 3.65 -16.98
CA TRP A 20 -7.74 3.11 -16.08
C TRP A 20 -6.80 2.19 -16.87
N THR A 21 -5.51 2.35 -16.67
CA THR A 21 -4.49 1.51 -17.29
C THR A 21 -4.45 0.13 -16.63
N GLU A 22 -3.94 -0.89 -17.33
CA GLU A 22 -3.81 -2.24 -16.75
C GLU A 22 -2.97 -2.28 -15.46
N PRO A 23 -1.83 -1.56 -15.35
CA PRO A 23 -1.10 -1.48 -14.09
C PRO A 23 -1.90 -0.87 -12.94
N GLU A 24 -2.73 0.15 -13.21
CA GLU A 24 -3.59 0.75 -12.18
C GLU A 24 -4.69 -0.22 -11.73
N LYS A 25 -5.28 -0.99 -12.65
CA LYS A 25 -6.28 -2.03 -12.33
C LYS A 25 -5.68 -3.17 -11.50
N ALA A 26 -4.44 -3.55 -11.80
CA ALA A 26 -3.71 -4.53 -11.01
C ALA A 26 -3.51 -4.04 -9.57
N THR A 27 -2.97 -2.82 -9.39
CA THR A 27 -2.81 -2.21 -8.05
C THR A 27 -4.14 -2.07 -7.32
N TRP A 28 -5.22 -1.70 -8.02
CA TRP A 28 -6.57 -1.64 -7.44
C TRP A 28 -6.99 -3.00 -6.87
N THR A 29 -6.83 -4.06 -7.66
CA THR A 29 -7.18 -5.43 -7.25
C THR A 29 -6.35 -5.88 -6.06
N GLU A 30 -5.04 -5.62 -6.08
CA GLU A 30 -4.12 -5.97 -4.98
C GLU A 30 -4.49 -5.23 -3.68
N LEU A 31 -4.85 -3.95 -3.75
CA LEU A 31 -5.25 -3.18 -2.57
C LEU A 31 -6.55 -3.71 -1.98
N TRP A 32 -7.55 -4.02 -2.79
CA TRP A 32 -8.83 -4.57 -2.30
C TRP A 32 -8.73 -6.02 -1.83
N ALA A 33 -7.71 -6.77 -2.25
CA ALA A 33 -7.39 -8.08 -1.69
C ALA A 33 -6.55 -7.99 -0.40
N SER A 34 -6.03 -6.82 -0.04
CA SER A 34 -5.18 -6.66 1.15
C SER A 34 -5.94 -6.86 2.47
N ALA A 35 -5.20 -7.14 3.54
CA ALA A 35 -5.75 -7.27 4.89
C ALA A 35 -6.55 -6.02 5.31
N GLN A 36 -6.06 -4.84 4.94
CA GLN A 36 -6.66 -3.53 5.22
C GLN A 36 -8.05 -3.39 4.62
N ALA A 37 -8.29 -3.97 3.45
CA ALA A 37 -9.57 -3.88 2.75
C ALA A 37 -10.73 -4.52 3.53
N THR A 38 -10.45 -5.40 4.50
CA THR A 38 -11.47 -5.93 5.43
C THR A 38 -12.14 -4.83 6.25
N MET A 39 -11.47 -3.68 6.42
CA MET A 39 -11.99 -2.52 7.15
C MET A 39 -12.58 -1.44 6.25
N TRP A 40 -12.47 -1.59 4.93
CA TRP A 40 -12.95 -0.62 3.96
C TRP A 40 -14.38 -0.96 3.55
N ASP A 41 -15.22 0.06 3.42
CA ASP A 41 -16.54 -0.02 2.80
C ASP A 41 -16.58 0.82 1.51
N ASP A 42 -17.77 0.94 0.91
CA ASP A 42 -17.97 1.71 -0.32
C ASP A 42 -17.48 3.17 -0.23
N SER A 43 -17.39 3.76 0.97
CA SER A 43 -16.89 5.13 1.15
C SER A 43 -15.40 5.28 0.84
N PHE A 44 -14.65 4.18 0.86
CA PHE A 44 -13.20 4.16 0.57
C PHE A 44 -12.87 4.07 -0.91
N VAL A 45 -13.83 3.74 -1.79
CA VAL A 45 -13.64 3.56 -3.23
C VAL A 45 -12.89 4.73 -3.87
N LEU A 46 -13.33 5.96 -3.61
CA LEU A 46 -12.68 7.16 -4.18
C LEU A 46 -11.29 7.43 -3.56
N MET A 47 -11.10 7.07 -2.29
CA MET A 47 -9.82 7.25 -1.60
C MET A 47 -8.75 6.29 -2.15
N VAL A 48 -9.10 5.01 -2.30
CA VAL A 48 -8.24 3.99 -2.91
C VAL A 48 -7.92 4.36 -4.35
N ALA A 49 -8.90 4.82 -5.13
CA ALA A 49 -8.72 5.20 -6.53
C ALA A 49 -7.75 6.38 -6.67
N THR A 50 -7.89 7.38 -5.78
CA THR A 50 -6.97 8.52 -5.71
C THR A 50 -5.55 8.07 -5.36
N TYR A 51 -5.40 7.19 -4.38
CA TYR A 51 -4.09 6.65 -4.00
C TYR A 51 -3.41 5.88 -5.13
N VAL A 52 -4.13 4.98 -5.81
CA VAL A 52 -3.65 4.27 -7.02
C VAL A 52 -3.16 5.29 -8.05
N ARG A 53 -3.97 6.32 -8.32
CA ARG A 53 -3.62 7.31 -9.34
C ARG A 53 -2.39 8.14 -8.97
N ILE A 54 -2.26 8.57 -7.72
CA ILE A 54 -1.11 9.37 -7.27
C ILE A 54 0.17 8.55 -7.30
N THR A 55 0.12 7.29 -6.84
CA THR A 55 1.31 6.42 -6.83
C THR A 55 1.82 6.13 -8.24
N HIS A 56 0.94 5.85 -9.20
CA HIS A 56 1.34 5.67 -10.61
C HIS A 56 1.89 6.95 -11.26
N ASP A 57 1.37 8.13 -10.91
CA ASP A 57 1.95 9.41 -11.34
C ASP A 57 3.37 9.63 -10.83
N ILE A 58 3.62 9.25 -9.57
CA ILE A 58 4.95 9.36 -8.97
C ILE A 58 5.95 8.49 -9.74
N PHE A 59 5.60 7.24 -10.04
CA PHE A 59 6.50 6.31 -10.75
C PHE A 59 6.66 6.60 -12.24
N SER A 60 5.67 7.18 -12.89
CA SER A 60 5.74 7.55 -14.32
C SER A 60 6.51 8.86 -14.59
N GLY A 61 7.09 9.47 -13.56
CA GLY A 61 7.81 10.75 -13.68
C GLY A 61 6.88 11.96 -13.88
N GLN A 62 5.56 11.78 -13.78
CA GLN A 62 4.57 12.85 -13.74
C GLN A 62 4.40 13.44 -12.32
N CYS A 63 5.34 13.15 -11.43
CA CYS A 63 5.34 13.60 -10.05
C CYS A 63 5.39 15.13 -9.97
N ARG A 64 4.30 15.72 -9.48
CA ARG A 64 4.21 17.15 -9.16
C ARG A 64 4.63 17.39 -7.72
N ALA A 65 5.11 18.59 -7.43
CA ALA A 65 5.41 19.01 -6.07
C ALA A 65 4.19 18.74 -5.16
N GLY A 66 4.40 18.02 -4.06
CA GLY A 66 3.34 17.69 -3.10
C GLY A 66 2.67 16.32 -3.30
N LEU A 67 2.74 15.68 -4.48
CA LEU A 67 2.09 14.36 -4.68
C LEU A 67 2.63 13.28 -3.76
N ALA A 68 3.94 13.29 -3.47
CA ALA A 68 4.52 12.34 -2.52
C ALA A 68 4.02 12.56 -1.06
N ALA A 69 3.69 13.80 -0.69
CA ALA A 69 3.09 14.08 0.61
C ALA A 69 1.63 13.61 0.66
N GLU A 70 0.89 13.86 -0.42
CA GLU A 70 -0.49 13.39 -0.57
C GLU A 70 -0.59 11.86 -0.58
N ALA A 71 0.34 11.17 -1.26
CA ALA A 71 0.42 9.70 -1.25
C ALA A 71 0.58 9.17 0.18
N ARG A 72 1.45 9.77 1.00
CA ARG A 72 1.63 9.39 2.40
C ARG A 72 0.37 9.64 3.23
N TYR A 73 -0.29 10.78 3.01
CA TYR A 73 -1.55 11.10 3.68
C TYR A 73 -2.62 10.03 3.42
N TYR A 74 -2.82 9.64 2.16
CA TYR A 74 -3.76 8.55 1.83
C TYR A 74 -3.30 7.20 2.36
N ALA A 75 -1.99 6.88 2.26
CA ALA A 75 -1.48 5.63 2.81
C ALA A 75 -1.75 5.51 4.33
N ASP A 76 -1.65 6.61 5.07
CA ASP A 76 -1.97 6.63 6.50
C ASP A 76 -3.48 6.40 6.74
N HIS A 77 -4.35 7.07 5.99
CA HIS A 77 -5.81 6.96 6.14
C HIS A 77 -6.36 5.60 5.69
N LEU A 78 -5.70 4.96 4.73
CA LEU A 78 -6.03 3.62 4.25
C LEU A 78 -5.43 2.52 5.14
N GLY A 79 -4.60 2.85 6.14
CA GLY A 79 -3.91 1.86 6.97
C GLY A 79 -2.82 1.08 6.22
N LEU A 80 -2.31 1.64 5.12
CA LEU A 80 -1.25 1.05 4.31
C LEU A 80 0.16 1.38 4.81
N SER A 81 0.27 2.33 5.75
CA SER A 81 1.53 2.69 6.40
C SER A 81 1.58 2.19 7.86
N PRO A 82 2.78 2.02 8.45
CA PRO A 82 2.91 1.73 9.88
C PRO A 82 2.27 2.80 10.78
N ALA A 83 2.33 4.08 10.37
CA ALA A 83 1.72 5.17 11.11
C ALA A 83 0.19 5.13 11.02
N GLY A 84 -0.35 4.80 9.84
CA GLY A 84 -1.77 4.58 9.60
C GLY A 84 -2.33 3.44 10.43
N LEU A 85 -1.69 2.26 10.36
CA LEU A 85 -2.06 1.09 11.16
C LEU A 85 -2.13 1.44 12.66
N LYS A 86 -1.09 2.10 13.18
CA LYS A 86 -1.05 2.52 14.59
C LYS A 86 -2.18 3.50 14.92
N THR A 87 -2.42 4.49 14.07
CA THR A 87 -3.43 5.54 14.31
C THR A 87 -4.84 4.98 14.29
N LEU A 88 -5.11 4.03 13.39
CA LEU A 88 -6.40 3.35 13.24
C LEU A 88 -6.61 2.25 14.29
N GLY A 89 -5.60 1.93 15.09
CA GLY A 89 -5.63 0.82 16.05
C GLY A 89 -5.71 -0.55 15.36
N TRP A 90 -5.20 -0.64 14.13
CA TRP A 90 -5.20 -1.87 13.34
C TRP A 90 -3.89 -2.60 13.54
N GLU A 91 -4.00 -3.91 13.76
CA GLU A 91 -2.87 -4.82 13.87
C GLU A 91 -3.11 -5.97 12.91
N LEU A 92 -2.12 -6.31 12.09
CA LEU A 92 -2.17 -7.53 11.30
C LEU A 92 -1.98 -8.72 12.23
N GLU A 93 -2.68 -9.82 11.94
CA GLU A 93 -2.36 -11.11 12.52
C GLU A 93 -0.87 -11.42 12.29
N ARG A 94 -0.24 -12.12 13.24
CA ARG A 94 1.16 -12.52 13.10
C ARG A 94 1.24 -13.88 12.45
N ALA A 95 1.98 -13.98 11.35
CA ALA A 95 2.40 -15.28 10.85
C ALA A 95 3.16 -15.96 11.98
N GLY A 96 2.78 -17.20 12.32
CA GLY A 96 3.51 -17.99 13.31
C GLY A 96 5.00 -17.94 13.03
N THR A 97 5.80 -17.67 14.07
CA THR A 97 7.24 -17.40 14.03
C THR A 97 7.99 -18.28 13.01
N GLY A 98 8.21 -17.73 11.82
CA GLY A 98 8.95 -18.39 10.73
C GLY A 98 9.54 -17.43 9.70
N MET A 99 9.40 -16.11 9.88
CA MET A 99 9.93 -15.10 8.95
C MET A 99 10.86 -14.16 9.71
N GLY A 100 12.10 -14.62 9.89
CA GLY A 100 13.16 -13.92 10.60
C GLY A 100 14.51 -14.06 9.90
N GLU A 101 14.53 -14.17 8.57
CA GLU A 101 15.72 -13.77 7.81
C GLU A 101 15.42 -12.41 7.19
N LEU A 102 15.60 -11.37 8.01
CA LEU A 102 15.85 -10.03 7.49
C LEU A 102 16.97 -10.17 6.45
N HIS A 103 16.72 -9.71 5.22
CA HIS A 103 17.77 -9.60 4.20
C HIS A 103 19.01 -8.99 4.83
N ALA A 104 20.04 -9.80 5.03
CA ALA A 104 21.30 -9.32 5.58
C ALA A 104 21.82 -8.23 4.64
N VAL A 105 21.91 -7.00 5.14
CA VAL A 105 22.59 -5.92 4.42
C VAL A 105 24.04 -6.38 4.25
N PRO A 106 24.57 -6.48 3.02
CA PRO A 106 25.96 -6.88 2.84
C PRO A 106 26.86 -5.81 3.47
N THR A 107 27.50 -6.14 4.58
CA THR A 107 28.53 -5.28 5.20
C THR A 107 29.72 -5.22 4.25
N THR A 108 29.86 -4.13 3.51
CA THR A 108 31.07 -3.85 2.73
C THR A 108 32.26 -3.75 3.69
N GLN A 109 33.15 -4.73 3.61
CA GLN A 109 34.40 -4.78 4.35
C GLN A 109 35.29 -3.60 3.91
N SER A 110 35.71 -2.77 4.87
CA SER A 110 36.64 -1.66 4.62
C SER A 110 37.99 -2.18 4.11
N LEU A 111 38.38 -1.76 2.91
CA LEU A 111 39.73 -1.91 2.40
C LEU A 111 40.69 -1.10 3.28
N SER A 112 41.53 -1.78 4.05
CA SER A 112 42.68 -1.17 4.71
C SER A 112 43.75 -0.93 3.64
N VAL A 113 44.13 0.34 3.49
CA VAL A 113 45.32 0.75 2.74
C VAL A 113 46.55 0.26 3.51
N ALA A 114 47.48 -0.38 2.81
CA ALA A 114 48.86 -0.60 3.22
C ALA A 114 49.77 -0.02 2.14
#